data_AF-A0A7J3LMZ3-F1
#
_entry.id   AF-A0A7J3LMZ3-F1
#
_cell.length_a   1.000
_cell.length_b   1.000
_cell.length_c   1.000
_cell.angle_alpha   90.00
_cell.angle_beta   90.00
_cell.angle_gamma   90.00
#
_symmetry.space_group_name_H-M   'P 1'
#
loop_
_entity.id
_entity.type
_entity.pdbx_description
1 polymer ?
#
loop_
_entity_poly.entity_id
_entity_poly.type
_entity_poly.pdbx_seq_one_letter_code
_entity_poly.pdbx_strand_id
1 'polypeptide(L)'
;MVKDKIFGEDVKKDITPPHSFIKTVVHSLTPSKYPGLVNRTWRQAFDYLLTLIFFMVFVLFLLSIFKLAHFQYGLDRDFDKFKSFKVKVDFELNEPIEYGKFFVMDNARNYSGEDILVTKDGITSRSLLCLLLSPSCIFEDKPVNRTSEELEDVLAHKDAIKAYAALFLVLLLPGLLLLFFAFYIAKFLFIIVAVSLLAFMITRISKFEISYKQLVLAAVYSSTTIILLELIVFYIQKYYIVPMVAYVVMLTVCIMLVGDRQRPYKKES
;
A
#
# COMPACT_ATOMS: atom_id res chain seq x y z
N MET A 1 56.51 -9.69 -16.06
CA MET A 1 55.63 -10.88 -16.00
C MET A 1 54.91 -11.01 -14.64
N VAL A 2 54.51 -9.89 -13.99
CA VAL A 2 53.95 -9.89 -12.61
C VAL A 2 52.88 -8.78 -12.43
N LYS A 3 51.86 -8.70 -13.31
CA LYS A 3 50.77 -7.71 -13.13
C LYS A 3 49.33 -8.21 -13.31
N ASP A 4 49.13 -9.49 -13.66
CA ASP A 4 47.79 -10.01 -13.96
C ASP A 4 47.06 -10.68 -12.79
N LYS A 5 47.63 -10.67 -11.57
CA LYS A 5 47.04 -11.37 -10.41
C LYS A 5 46.30 -10.51 -9.39
N ILE A 6 46.34 -9.18 -9.46
CA ILE A 6 45.84 -8.33 -8.36
C ILE A 6 44.36 -7.93 -8.52
N PHE A 7 43.74 -8.07 -9.70
CA PHE A 7 42.35 -7.61 -9.91
C PHE A 7 41.35 -8.73 -10.27
N GLY A 8 41.78 -9.99 -10.34
CA GLY A 8 40.94 -11.10 -10.81
C GLY A 8 40.23 -11.93 -9.73
N GLU A 9 40.77 -12.03 -8.51
CA GLU A 9 40.23 -12.96 -7.50
C GLU A 9 39.19 -12.34 -6.56
N ASP A 10 39.15 -11.01 -6.38
CA ASP A 10 38.23 -10.37 -5.44
C ASP A 10 36.78 -10.26 -5.95
N VAL A 11 36.53 -10.52 -7.24
CA VAL A 11 35.19 -10.37 -7.83
C VAL A 11 34.34 -11.64 -7.67
N LYS A 12 34.94 -12.81 -7.44
CA LYS A 12 34.20 -14.09 -7.40
C LYS A 12 33.64 -14.51 -6.03
N LYS A 13 34.03 -13.85 -4.94
CA LYS A 13 33.70 -14.33 -3.57
C LYS A 13 32.55 -13.63 -2.85
N ASP A 14 32.03 -12.52 -3.35
CA ASP A 14 30.92 -11.82 -2.67
C ASP A 14 29.54 -12.20 -3.22
N ILE A 15 29.33 -13.48 -3.52
CA ILE A 15 27.99 -14.08 -3.54
C ILE A 15 27.60 -14.33 -2.08
N THR A 16 27.69 -13.29 -1.25
CA THR A 16 27.14 -13.37 0.10
C THR A 16 25.63 -13.55 -0.04
N PRO A 17 25.03 -14.51 0.68
CA PRO A 17 23.60 -14.71 0.59
C PRO A 17 22.87 -13.42 1.00
N PRO A 18 21.61 -13.23 0.60
CA PRO A 18 20.86 -11.97 0.68
C PRO A 18 20.57 -11.44 2.12
N HIS A 19 21.34 -11.86 3.13
CA HIS A 19 21.01 -11.78 4.55
C HIS A 19 20.88 -10.37 5.17
N SER A 20 21.03 -9.28 4.43
CA SER A 20 20.49 -8.01 4.91
C SER A 20 19.90 -7.16 3.77
N PHE A 21 18.57 -7.11 3.75
CA PHE A 21 17.78 -6.16 2.98
C PHE A 21 18.36 -4.75 3.08
N ILE A 22 18.67 -4.29 4.31
CA ILE A 22 19.27 -2.99 4.59
C ILE A 22 20.61 -2.78 3.87
N LYS A 23 21.51 -3.77 3.85
CA LYS A 23 22.78 -3.68 3.12
C LYS A 23 22.54 -3.54 1.62
N THR A 24 21.55 -4.25 1.08
CA THR A 24 21.17 -4.11 -0.34
C THR A 24 20.59 -2.72 -0.63
N VAL A 25 19.80 -2.15 0.28
CA VAL A 25 19.30 -0.77 0.15
C VAL A 25 20.47 0.22 0.11
N VAL A 26 21.40 0.15 1.06
CA VAL A 26 22.58 1.03 1.13
C VAL A 26 23.47 0.87 -0.12
N HIS A 27 23.72 -0.36 -0.55
CA HIS A 27 24.46 -0.63 -1.78
C HIS A 27 23.76 -0.08 -3.02
N SER A 28 22.43 -0.16 -3.08
CA SER A 28 21.64 0.33 -4.21
C SER A 28 21.65 1.87 -4.31
N LEU A 29 21.91 2.57 -3.21
CA LEU A 29 22.12 4.02 -3.17
C LEU A 29 23.57 4.43 -3.50
N THR A 30 24.48 3.48 -3.64
CA THR A 30 25.91 3.75 -3.88
C THR A 30 26.32 3.31 -5.30
N PRO A 31 26.54 4.24 -6.25
CA PRO A 31 26.81 3.88 -7.65
C PRO A 31 28.01 2.94 -7.85
N SER A 32 29.06 3.07 -7.01
CA SER A 32 30.27 2.25 -7.09
C SER A 32 30.03 0.75 -6.81
N LYS A 33 28.88 0.38 -6.21
CA LYS A 33 28.51 -1.02 -5.92
C LYS A 33 27.73 -1.69 -7.05
N TYR A 34 27.29 -0.95 -8.07
CA TYR A 34 26.46 -1.48 -9.16
C TYR A 34 27.10 -2.59 -9.98
N PRO A 35 28.43 -2.59 -10.26
CA PRO A 35 29.05 -3.73 -10.94
C PRO A 35 28.83 -5.08 -10.23
N GLY A 36 28.67 -5.09 -8.91
CA GLY A 36 28.30 -6.30 -8.16
C GLY A 36 26.80 -6.58 -8.21
N LEU A 37 25.95 -5.55 -8.12
CA LEU A 37 24.49 -5.68 -8.14
C LEU A 37 23.96 -6.21 -9.47
N VAL A 38 24.51 -5.75 -10.61
CA VAL A 38 24.06 -6.17 -11.95
C VAL A 38 24.42 -7.60 -12.32
N ASN A 39 25.30 -8.24 -11.54
CA ASN A 39 25.66 -9.65 -11.72
C ASN A 39 24.72 -10.61 -10.96
N ARG A 40 23.77 -10.09 -10.18
CA ARG A 40 22.77 -10.89 -9.45
C ARG A 40 21.75 -11.53 -10.39
N THR A 41 20.97 -12.46 -9.84
CA THR A 41 19.88 -13.12 -10.58
C THR A 41 18.64 -12.23 -10.63
N TRP A 42 17.81 -12.40 -11.67
CA TRP A 42 16.53 -11.69 -11.80
C TRP A 42 15.61 -11.91 -10.60
N ARG A 43 15.56 -13.13 -10.08
CA ARG A 43 14.77 -13.48 -8.90
C ARG A 43 15.19 -12.64 -7.68
N GLN A 44 16.49 -12.55 -7.41
CA GLN A 44 17.00 -11.73 -6.30
C GLN A 44 16.68 -10.24 -6.45
N ALA A 45 16.73 -9.70 -7.67
CA ALA A 45 16.38 -8.31 -7.93
C ALA A 45 14.87 -8.05 -7.76
N PHE A 46 14.05 -8.98 -8.23
CA PHE A 46 12.59 -8.90 -8.10
C PHE A 46 12.13 -9.06 -6.64
N ASP A 47 12.66 -10.06 -5.92
CA ASP A 47 12.39 -10.25 -4.49
C ASP A 47 12.79 -9.02 -3.67
N TYR A 48 13.93 -8.40 -4.02
CA TYR A 48 14.36 -7.13 -3.44
C TYR A 48 13.36 -5.99 -3.71
N LEU A 49 12.94 -5.82 -4.97
CA LEU A 49 11.97 -4.79 -5.36
C LEU A 49 10.65 -4.96 -4.62
N LEU A 50 10.12 -6.18 -4.55
CA LEU A 50 8.88 -6.47 -3.83
C LEU A 50 9.01 -6.17 -2.33
N THR A 51 10.12 -6.57 -1.71
CA THR A 51 10.38 -6.29 -0.28
C THR A 51 10.49 -4.78 -0.03
N LEU A 52 11.13 -4.04 -0.93
CA LEU A 52 11.28 -2.59 -0.84
C LEU A 52 9.93 -1.87 -0.99
N ILE A 53 9.10 -2.27 -1.96
CA ILE A 53 7.76 -1.71 -2.15
C ILE A 53 6.86 -2.05 -0.95
N PHE A 54 6.93 -3.28 -0.45
CA PHE A 54 6.19 -3.68 0.75
C PHE A 54 6.57 -2.80 1.94
N PHE A 55 7.87 -2.61 2.17
CA PHE A 55 8.37 -1.73 3.23
C PHE A 55 7.87 -0.29 3.07
N MET A 56 7.93 0.27 1.85
CA MET A 56 7.42 1.61 1.58
C MET A 56 5.92 1.72 1.88
N VAL A 57 5.12 0.79 1.36
CA VAL A 57 3.66 0.78 1.59
C VAL A 57 3.34 0.64 3.07
N PHE A 58 4.08 -0.21 3.79
CA PHE A 58 3.95 -0.36 5.23
C PHE A 58 4.25 0.95 5.98
N VAL A 59 5.31 1.68 5.61
CA VAL A 59 5.62 2.98 6.22
C VAL A 59 4.55 4.02 5.88
N LEU A 60 4.12 4.12 4.61
CA LEU A 60 3.04 5.02 4.20
C LEU A 60 1.73 4.71 4.95
N PHE A 61 1.47 3.43 5.17
CA PHE A 61 0.33 2.96 5.94
C PHE A 61 0.42 3.40 7.41
N LEU A 62 1.56 3.22 8.08
CA LEU A 62 1.79 3.71 9.43
C LEU A 62 1.61 5.24 9.53
N LEU A 63 2.15 6.00 8.56
CA LEU A 63 1.96 7.45 8.49
C LEU A 63 0.50 7.84 8.27
N SER A 64 -0.27 7.01 7.58
CA SER A 64 -1.69 7.26 7.29
C SER A 64 -2.59 6.98 8.51
N ILE A 65 -2.19 6.10 9.43
CA ILE A 65 -2.93 5.87 10.69
C ILE A 65 -3.06 7.17 11.49
N PHE A 66 -2.03 8.01 11.54
CA PHE A 66 -2.11 9.31 12.22
C PHE A 66 -3.14 10.25 11.57
N LYS A 67 -3.34 10.16 10.27
CA LYS A 67 -4.38 10.93 9.55
C LYS A 67 -5.78 10.39 9.83
N LEU A 68 -5.92 9.08 10.06
CA LEU A 68 -7.19 8.46 10.45
C LEU A 68 -7.67 8.93 11.83
N ALA A 69 -6.77 9.20 12.77
CA ALA A 69 -7.15 9.83 14.04
C ALA A 69 -7.77 11.23 13.81
N HIS A 70 -7.24 11.99 12.84
CA HIS A 70 -7.78 13.31 12.48
C HIS A 70 -9.10 13.24 11.69
N PHE A 71 -9.40 12.11 11.06
CA PHE A 71 -10.64 11.91 10.30
C PHE A 71 -11.89 12.03 11.20
N GLN A 72 -11.83 11.55 12.44
CA GLN A 72 -12.96 11.66 13.38
C GLN A 72 -13.34 13.12 13.66
N TYR A 73 -12.36 13.98 13.90
CA TYR A 73 -12.60 15.42 14.10
C TYR A 73 -13.14 16.11 12.84
N GLY A 74 -12.76 15.63 11.66
CA GLY A 74 -13.31 16.12 10.38
C GLY A 74 -14.80 15.80 10.26
N LEU A 75 -15.19 14.56 10.57
CA LEU A 75 -16.59 14.15 10.61
C LEU A 75 -17.40 14.99 11.59
N ASP A 76 -16.86 15.30 12.76
CA ASP A 76 -17.56 16.15 13.73
C ASP A 76 -17.92 17.51 13.17
N ARG A 77 -16.92 18.19 12.62
CA ARG A 77 -17.08 19.51 12.01
C ARG A 77 -18.02 19.46 10.81
N ASP A 78 -18.04 18.37 10.06
CA ASP A 78 -18.91 18.23 8.90
C ASP A 78 -20.36 17.89 9.30
N PHE A 79 -20.57 17.08 10.34
CA PHE A 79 -21.89 16.83 10.92
C PHE A 79 -22.50 18.09 11.54
N ASP A 80 -21.70 18.96 12.16
CA ASP A 80 -22.18 20.22 12.76
C ASP A 80 -22.69 21.23 11.73
N LYS A 81 -22.39 21.04 10.44
CA LYS A 81 -22.93 21.86 9.35
C LYS A 81 -24.38 21.49 8.99
N PHE A 82 -24.85 20.32 9.39
CA PHE A 82 -26.22 19.89 9.13
C PHE A 82 -27.16 20.46 10.21
N LYS A 83 -28.15 21.24 9.78
CA LYS A 83 -29.22 21.72 10.68
C LYS A 83 -30.23 20.62 11.02
N SER A 84 -30.45 19.71 10.08
CA SER A 84 -31.32 18.54 10.23
C SER A 84 -30.93 17.51 9.18
N PHE A 85 -30.81 16.25 9.57
CA PHE A 85 -30.66 15.12 8.65
C PHE A 85 -31.69 14.07 9.04
N LYS A 86 -32.81 14.05 8.31
CA LYS A 86 -33.90 13.12 8.56
C LYS A 86 -34.01 12.09 7.47
N VAL A 87 -34.05 10.82 7.85
CA VAL A 87 -34.28 9.70 6.93
C VAL A 87 -35.66 9.13 7.25
N LYS A 88 -36.63 9.41 6.37
CA LYS A 88 -37.95 8.78 6.45
C LYS A 88 -37.92 7.47 5.67
N VAL A 89 -38.14 6.37 6.35
CA VAL A 89 -38.24 5.05 5.73
C VAL A 89 -39.70 4.62 5.76
N ASP A 90 -40.44 4.91 4.69
CA ASP A 90 -41.79 4.38 4.49
C ASP A 90 -41.69 3.05 3.73
N PHE A 91 -41.99 1.94 4.41
CA PHE A 91 -42.06 0.62 3.78
C PHE A 91 -43.37 -0.09 4.14
N GLU A 92 -44.00 -0.71 3.14
CA GLU A 92 -45.18 -1.56 3.31
C GLU A 92 -44.89 -2.94 2.72
N LEU A 93 -44.88 -3.95 3.59
CA LEU A 93 -44.77 -5.35 3.22
C LEU A 93 -46.16 -6.01 3.18
N ASN A 94 -46.45 -6.71 2.09
CA ASN A 94 -47.63 -7.57 1.99
C ASN A 94 -47.42 -8.92 2.69
N GLU A 95 -46.17 -9.38 2.77
CA GLU A 95 -45.76 -10.63 3.40
C GLU A 95 -44.41 -10.44 4.12
N PRO A 96 -44.15 -11.15 5.24
CA PRO A 96 -42.89 -11.05 5.94
C PRO A 96 -41.74 -11.59 5.08
N ILE A 97 -40.59 -10.90 5.12
CA ILE A 97 -39.37 -11.34 4.44
C ILE A 97 -38.44 -11.94 5.50
N GLU A 98 -38.21 -13.24 5.42
CA GLU A 98 -37.38 -13.99 6.37
C GLU A 98 -36.11 -14.53 5.67
N TYR A 99 -34.94 -14.16 6.18
CA TYR A 99 -33.65 -14.73 5.80
C TYR A 99 -33.08 -15.55 6.96
N GLY A 100 -33.73 -16.68 7.24
CA GLY A 100 -33.38 -17.55 8.38
C GLY A 100 -33.60 -16.86 9.73
N LYS A 101 -32.83 -17.25 10.75
CA LYS A 101 -32.91 -16.64 12.10
C LYS A 101 -32.22 -15.27 12.21
N PHE A 102 -31.52 -14.84 11.16
CA PHE A 102 -30.66 -13.66 11.23
C PHE A 102 -31.41 -12.36 10.94
N PHE A 103 -32.43 -12.41 10.07
CA PHE A 103 -33.11 -11.21 9.61
C PHE A 103 -34.58 -11.51 9.29
N VAL A 104 -35.47 -10.81 9.97
CA VAL A 104 -36.92 -10.86 9.75
C VAL A 104 -37.46 -9.44 9.61
N MET A 105 -38.24 -9.20 8.57
CA MET A 105 -38.94 -7.94 8.34
C MET A 105 -40.45 -8.23 8.32
N ASP A 106 -41.20 -7.73 9.30
CA ASP A 106 -42.64 -7.97 9.44
C ASP A 106 -43.35 -6.76 10.07
N ASN A 107 -44.60 -6.54 9.68
CA ASN A 107 -45.44 -5.45 10.17
C ASN A 107 -46.22 -5.80 11.45
N ALA A 108 -46.43 -7.07 11.79
CA ALA A 108 -47.53 -7.45 12.69
C ALA A 108 -47.20 -8.41 13.86
N ARG A 109 -45.99 -8.99 13.93
CA ARG A 109 -45.68 -10.07 14.89
C ARG A 109 -44.57 -9.71 15.87
N ASN A 110 -44.79 -10.03 17.14
CA ASN A 110 -43.75 -10.09 18.17
C ASN A 110 -42.96 -11.40 17.99
N TYR A 111 -41.91 -11.35 17.19
CA TYR A 111 -40.97 -12.46 17.12
C TYR A 111 -39.98 -12.44 18.29
N SER A 112 -39.49 -13.61 18.68
CA SER A 112 -38.51 -13.76 19.75
C SER A 112 -37.41 -14.75 19.34
N GLY A 113 -36.20 -14.24 19.14
CA GLY A 113 -35.01 -15.06 18.87
C GLY A 113 -34.25 -14.71 17.60
N GLU A 114 -34.66 -13.66 16.89
CA GLU A 114 -33.99 -13.15 15.69
C GLU A 114 -32.86 -12.19 16.06
N ASP A 115 -31.80 -12.19 15.24
CA ASP A 115 -30.67 -11.26 15.44
C ASP A 115 -30.99 -9.85 14.97
N ILE A 116 -31.83 -9.71 13.93
CA ILE A 116 -32.31 -8.43 13.41
C ILE A 116 -33.80 -8.57 13.08
N LEU A 117 -34.63 -7.80 13.78
CA LEU A 117 -36.06 -7.69 13.54
C LEU A 117 -36.39 -6.25 13.15
N VAL A 118 -36.96 -6.06 11.96
CA VAL A 118 -37.38 -4.75 11.47
C VAL A 118 -38.90 -4.72 11.40
N THR A 119 -39.51 -3.83 12.19
CA THR A 119 -40.96 -3.61 12.29
C THR A 119 -41.32 -2.18 11.92
N LYS A 120 -42.61 -1.90 11.70
CA LYS A 120 -43.10 -0.53 11.50
C LYS A 120 -42.76 0.40 12.67
N ASP A 121 -42.76 -0.15 13.88
CA ASP A 121 -42.54 0.61 15.10
C ASP A 121 -41.06 0.83 15.41
N GLY A 122 -40.16 0.05 14.78
CA GLY A 122 -38.74 0.15 15.08
C GLY A 122 -37.88 -1.02 14.60
N ILE A 123 -36.58 -0.89 14.86
CA ILE A 123 -35.58 -1.92 14.58
C ILE A 123 -35.09 -2.49 15.90
N THR A 124 -35.21 -3.80 16.05
CA THR A 124 -34.64 -4.59 17.13
C THR A 124 -33.41 -5.30 16.60
N SER A 125 -32.25 -5.10 17.22
CA SER A 125 -31.04 -5.82 16.83
C SER A 125 -30.31 -6.38 18.05
N ARG A 126 -29.97 -7.66 17.98
CA ARG A 126 -28.87 -8.24 18.74
C ARG A 126 -27.61 -7.84 18.02
N SER A 127 -26.93 -6.85 18.59
CA SER A 127 -25.76 -6.27 17.96
C SER A 127 -24.63 -7.30 17.91
N LEU A 128 -24.47 -7.94 16.75
CA LEU A 128 -23.32 -8.78 16.37
C LEU A 128 -21.99 -8.01 16.57
N LEU A 129 -22.09 -6.68 16.59
CA LEU A 129 -21.02 -5.72 16.85
C LEU A 129 -20.69 -5.51 18.33
N CYS A 130 -21.62 -5.75 19.24
CA CYS A 130 -21.35 -5.77 20.68
C CYS A 130 -20.27 -6.84 20.97
N LEU A 131 -20.38 -7.99 20.32
CA LEU A 131 -19.45 -9.11 20.41
C LEU A 131 -18.04 -8.78 19.86
N LEU A 132 -17.95 -7.92 18.84
CA LEU A 132 -16.68 -7.48 18.24
C LEU A 132 -16.00 -6.33 19.02
N LEU A 133 -16.79 -5.43 19.63
CA LEU A 133 -16.29 -4.20 20.27
C LEU A 133 -16.13 -4.32 21.79
N SER A 134 -16.84 -5.24 22.44
CA SER A 134 -16.71 -5.46 23.88
C SER A 134 -16.87 -6.93 24.24
N PRO A 135 -15.83 -7.59 24.79
CA PRO A 135 -15.94 -8.97 25.24
C PRO A 135 -16.96 -9.16 26.39
N SER A 136 -17.37 -8.08 27.05
CA SER A 136 -18.45 -8.08 28.04
C SER A 136 -19.83 -8.40 27.45
N CYS A 137 -20.05 -8.12 26.16
CA CYS A 137 -21.33 -8.42 25.49
C CYS A 137 -21.57 -9.92 25.26
N ILE A 138 -20.58 -10.78 25.51
CA ILE A 138 -20.73 -12.25 25.44
C ILE A 138 -21.77 -12.74 26.48
N PHE A 139 -21.99 -11.97 27.56
CA PHE A 139 -22.83 -12.37 28.69
C PHE A 139 -24.11 -11.54 28.85
N GLU A 140 -24.30 -10.45 28.11
CA GLU A 140 -25.44 -9.55 28.24
C GLU A 140 -26.21 -9.42 26.92
N ASP A 141 -27.06 -10.40 26.66
CA ASP A 141 -27.80 -10.56 25.41
C ASP A 141 -29.12 -9.76 25.45
N LYS A 142 -29.03 -8.45 25.75
CA LYS A 142 -30.20 -7.56 25.77
C LYS A 142 -30.44 -6.99 24.37
N PRO A 143 -31.59 -7.26 23.74
CA PRO A 143 -31.91 -6.66 22.44
C PRO A 143 -32.01 -5.14 22.59
N VAL A 144 -31.43 -4.41 21.64
CA VAL A 144 -31.58 -2.95 21.57
C VAL A 144 -32.80 -2.67 20.71
N ASN A 145 -33.89 -2.19 21.33
CA ASN A 145 -35.08 -1.71 20.62
C ASN A 145 -34.89 -0.23 20.30
N ARG A 146 -34.93 0.15 19.03
CA ARG A 146 -34.98 1.56 18.60
C ARG A 146 -36.30 1.85 17.93
N THR A 147 -37.00 2.88 18.38
CA THR A 147 -38.27 3.29 17.79
C THR A 147 -38.05 4.00 16.45
N SER A 148 -39.08 4.02 15.60
CA SER A 148 -39.06 4.73 14.31
C SER A 148 -38.76 6.23 14.46
N GLU A 149 -39.23 6.86 15.52
CA GLU A 149 -38.94 8.27 15.85
C GLU A 149 -37.45 8.52 16.14
N GLU A 150 -36.77 7.58 16.80
CA GLU A 150 -35.32 7.65 17.06
C GLU A 150 -34.49 7.47 15.78
N LEU A 151 -35.03 6.74 14.79
CA LEU A 151 -34.40 6.53 13.49
C LEU A 151 -34.56 7.74 12.56
N GLU A 152 -35.62 8.55 12.74
CA GLU A 152 -35.83 9.75 11.94
C GLU A 152 -34.75 10.80 12.20
N ASP A 153 -34.22 10.93 13.42
CA ASP A 153 -33.15 11.89 13.74
C ASP A 153 -31.77 11.22 13.77
N VAL A 154 -31.12 11.23 12.61
CA VAL A 154 -29.78 10.69 12.42
C VAL A 154 -28.73 11.51 13.18
N LEU A 155 -28.97 12.80 13.41
CA LEU A 155 -28.04 13.66 14.15
C LEU A 155 -28.02 13.32 15.64
N ALA A 156 -29.15 12.87 16.20
CA ALA A 156 -29.23 12.36 17.57
C ALA A 156 -28.29 11.15 17.80
N HIS A 157 -27.93 10.43 16.74
CA HIS A 157 -27.09 9.24 16.77
C HIS A 157 -25.69 9.45 16.16
N LYS A 158 -25.22 10.70 16.10
CA LYS A 158 -23.93 11.09 15.51
C LYS A 158 -22.74 10.24 16.00
N ASP A 159 -22.67 9.91 17.29
CA ASP A 159 -21.57 9.10 17.85
C ASP A 159 -21.61 7.64 17.40
N ALA A 160 -22.81 7.05 17.29
CA ALA A 160 -22.96 5.70 16.78
C ALA A 160 -22.53 5.63 15.30
N ILE A 161 -22.92 6.61 14.49
CA ILE A 161 -22.55 6.69 13.07
C ILE A 161 -21.03 6.85 12.90
N LYS A 162 -20.38 7.68 13.73
CA LYS A 162 -18.91 7.78 13.75
C LYS A 162 -18.26 6.45 14.10
N ALA A 163 -18.77 5.74 15.10
CA ALA A 163 -18.25 4.43 15.49
C ALA A 163 -18.39 3.41 14.34
N TYR A 164 -19.55 3.37 13.66
CA TYR A 164 -19.75 2.52 12.49
C TYR A 164 -18.81 2.88 11.34
N ALA A 165 -18.66 4.17 11.03
CA ALA A 165 -17.76 4.63 9.98
C ALA A 165 -16.29 4.28 10.29
N ALA A 166 -15.87 4.47 11.55
CA ALA A 166 -14.52 4.11 11.99
C ALA A 166 -14.28 2.60 11.89
N LEU A 167 -15.23 1.78 12.33
CA LEU A 167 -15.13 0.34 12.25
C LEU A 167 -15.08 -0.14 10.80
N PHE A 168 -15.98 0.36 9.96
CA PHE A 168 -16.01 0.04 8.53
C PHE A 168 -14.68 0.37 7.88
N LEU A 169 -14.10 1.52 8.23
CA LEU A 169 -12.79 1.92 7.75
C LEU A 169 -11.66 1.00 8.24
N VAL A 170 -11.67 0.56 9.50
CA VAL A 170 -10.71 -0.42 10.04
C VAL A 170 -10.85 -1.78 9.35
N LEU A 171 -12.08 -2.19 9.01
CA LEU A 171 -12.34 -3.43 8.28
C LEU A 171 -11.84 -3.37 6.82
N LEU A 172 -11.94 -2.21 6.17
CA LEU A 172 -11.45 -2.00 4.81
C LEU A 172 -9.93 -1.85 4.71
N LEU A 173 -9.29 -1.49 5.81
CA LEU A 173 -7.87 -1.17 5.89
C LEU A 173 -6.92 -2.25 5.34
N PRO A 174 -7.04 -3.56 5.67
CA PRO A 174 -6.19 -4.59 5.08
C PRO A 174 -6.39 -4.71 3.57
N GLY A 175 -7.62 -4.53 3.08
CA GLY A 175 -7.94 -4.50 1.65
C GLY A 175 -7.29 -3.31 0.94
N LEU A 176 -7.33 -2.13 1.56
CA LEU A 176 -6.65 -0.94 1.06
C LEU A 176 -5.13 -1.12 1.01
N LEU A 177 -4.53 -1.74 2.04
CA LEU A 177 -3.10 -2.02 2.06
C LEU A 177 -2.67 -2.93 0.90
N LEU A 178 -3.44 -3.98 0.63
CA LEU A 178 -3.18 -4.88 -0.49
C LEU A 178 -3.36 -4.19 -1.84
N LEU A 179 -4.41 -3.37 -1.98
CA LEU A 179 -4.67 -2.59 -3.19
C LEU A 179 -3.55 -1.56 -3.46
N PHE A 180 -3.09 -0.85 -2.43
CA PHE A 180 -1.94 0.06 -2.55
C PHE A 180 -0.68 -0.69 -2.93
N PHE A 181 -0.40 -1.84 -2.31
CA PHE A 181 0.74 -2.66 -2.66
C PHE A 181 0.74 -3.09 -4.14
N ALA A 182 -0.39 -3.59 -4.64
CA ALA A 182 -0.55 -3.95 -6.05
C ALA A 182 -0.37 -2.73 -6.98
N PHE A 183 -0.96 -1.59 -6.63
CA PHE A 183 -0.83 -0.35 -7.39
C PHE A 183 0.64 0.12 -7.49
N TYR A 184 1.38 0.12 -6.38
CA TYR A 184 2.79 0.53 -6.37
C TYR A 184 3.69 -0.45 -7.13
N ILE A 185 3.42 -1.77 -7.07
CA ILE A 185 4.12 -2.75 -7.91
C ILE A 185 3.94 -2.41 -9.39
N ALA A 186 2.69 -2.24 -9.84
CA ALA A 186 2.41 -1.93 -11.23
C ALA A 186 3.08 -0.61 -11.67
N LYS A 187 2.98 0.43 -10.82
CA LYS A 187 3.60 1.74 -11.05
C LYS A 187 5.12 1.63 -11.23
N PHE A 188 5.83 1.01 -10.30
CA PHE A 188 7.29 0.94 -10.38
C PHE A 188 7.78 0.00 -11.48
N LEU A 189 7.09 -1.12 -11.73
CA LEU A 189 7.41 -1.98 -12.86
C LEU A 189 7.29 -1.25 -14.19
N PHE A 190 6.21 -0.47 -14.38
CA PHE A 190 6.04 0.34 -15.57
C PHE A 190 7.19 1.34 -15.77
N ILE A 191 7.57 2.07 -14.70
CA ILE A 191 8.69 3.03 -14.73
C ILE A 191 10.02 2.33 -15.06
N ILE A 192 10.31 1.21 -14.41
CA ILE A 192 11.55 0.44 -14.62
C ILE A 192 11.62 -0.03 -16.08
N VAL A 193 10.54 -0.61 -16.62
CA VAL A 193 10.48 -1.09 -18.00
C VAL A 193 10.67 0.08 -18.98
N ALA A 194 9.91 1.16 -18.82
CA ALA A 194 9.99 2.33 -19.71
C ALA A 194 11.39 2.96 -19.72
N VAL A 195 11.97 3.20 -18.55
CA VAL A 195 13.30 3.83 -18.43
C VAL A 195 14.41 2.87 -18.86
N SER A 196 14.30 1.57 -18.60
CA SER A 196 15.26 0.59 -19.11
C SER A 196 15.26 0.50 -20.64
N LEU A 197 14.10 0.63 -21.29
CA LEU A 197 13.99 0.65 -22.75
C LEU A 197 14.65 1.90 -23.34
N LEU A 198 14.43 3.07 -22.74
CA LEU A 198 15.09 4.33 -23.14
C LEU A 198 16.61 4.26 -22.94
N ALA A 199 17.05 3.79 -21.77
CA ALA A 199 18.47 3.63 -21.48
C ALA A 199 19.14 2.61 -22.41
N PHE A 200 18.42 1.55 -22.83
CA PHE A 200 18.91 0.62 -23.83
C PHE A 200 19.15 1.28 -25.19
N MET A 201 18.24 2.14 -25.65
CA MET A 201 18.45 2.91 -26.89
C MET A 201 19.67 3.83 -26.77
N ILE A 202 19.81 4.55 -25.66
CA ILE A 202 20.93 5.47 -25.42
C ILE A 202 22.27 4.71 -25.40
N THR A 203 22.36 3.61 -24.66
CA THR A 203 23.59 2.80 -24.56
C THR A 203 24.02 2.22 -25.90
N ARG A 204 23.07 1.83 -26.77
CA ARG A 204 23.34 1.38 -28.14
C ARG A 204 23.92 2.49 -29.01
N ILE A 205 23.38 3.71 -28.92
CA ILE A 205 23.91 4.87 -29.64
C ILE A 205 25.33 5.22 -29.16
N SER A 206 25.58 5.16 -27.85
CA SER A 206 26.88 5.44 -27.24
C SER A 206 27.92 4.32 -27.38
N LYS A 207 27.58 3.20 -28.05
CA LYS A 207 28.46 2.03 -28.21
C LYS A 207 28.97 1.43 -26.88
N PHE A 208 28.17 1.49 -25.82
CA PHE A 208 28.47 0.76 -24.59
C PHE A 208 28.09 -0.71 -24.75
N GLU A 209 28.99 -1.64 -24.40
CA GLU A 209 28.79 -3.09 -24.53
C GLU A 209 27.97 -3.71 -23.39
N ILE A 210 26.98 -2.98 -22.86
CA ILE A 210 26.19 -3.45 -21.71
C ILE A 210 25.07 -4.37 -22.18
N SER A 211 24.95 -5.54 -21.55
CA SER A 211 23.85 -6.46 -21.83
C SER A 211 22.50 -5.90 -21.35
N TYR A 212 21.41 -6.18 -22.07
CA TYR A 212 20.06 -5.72 -21.69
C TYR A 212 19.68 -6.18 -20.26
N LYS A 213 20.05 -7.41 -19.89
CA LYS A 213 19.87 -7.93 -18.53
C LYS A 213 20.52 -7.04 -17.48
N GLN A 214 21.78 -6.66 -17.65
CA GLN A 214 22.49 -5.80 -16.69
C GLN A 214 21.84 -4.42 -16.59
N LEU A 215 21.34 -3.90 -17.70
CA LEU A 215 20.66 -2.61 -17.74
C LEU A 215 19.35 -2.62 -16.96
N VAL A 216 18.51 -3.65 -17.16
CA VAL A 216 17.27 -3.75 -16.37
C VAL A 216 17.56 -4.02 -14.89
N LEU A 217 18.56 -4.86 -14.56
CA LEU A 217 18.99 -5.04 -13.17
C LEU A 217 19.47 -3.72 -12.55
N ALA A 218 20.23 -2.91 -13.28
CA ALA A 218 20.63 -1.58 -12.84
C ALA A 218 19.40 -0.69 -12.60
N ALA A 219 18.41 -0.70 -13.49
CA ALA A 219 17.16 0.04 -13.33
C ALA A 219 16.35 -0.41 -12.10
N VAL A 220 16.29 -1.73 -11.83
CA VAL A 220 15.63 -2.27 -10.64
C VAL A 220 16.33 -1.79 -9.36
N TYR A 221 17.66 -1.90 -9.28
CA TYR A 221 18.37 -1.45 -8.07
C TYR A 221 18.35 0.07 -7.93
N SER A 222 18.44 0.85 -9.02
CA SER A 222 18.35 2.31 -8.95
C SER A 222 16.96 2.81 -8.61
N SER A 223 15.92 1.99 -8.81
CA SER A 223 14.56 2.33 -8.38
C SER A 223 14.46 2.56 -6.86
N THR A 224 15.44 2.09 -6.08
CA THR A 224 15.57 2.40 -4.65
C THR A 224 15.56 3.91 -4.39
N THR A 225 16.22 4.69 -5.23
CA THR A 225 16.31 6.15 -5.09
C THR A 225 14.94 6.81 -5.26
N ILE A 226 14.17 6.44 -6.29
CA ILE A 226 12.82 6.98 -6.49
C ILE A 226 11.86 6.54 -5.38
N ILE A 227 11.91 5.28 -4.98
CA ILE A 227 11.05 4.73 -3.92
C ILE A 227 11.29 5.45 -2.58
N LEU A 228 12.54 5.61 -2.15
CA LEU A 228 12.86 6.29 -0.90
C LEU A 228 12.58 7.79 -0.95
N LEU A 229 12.89 8.45 -2.08
CA LEU A 229 12.58 9.88 -2.23
C LEU A 229 11.07 10.13 -2.30
N GLU A 230 10.30 9.22 -2.90
CA GLU A 230 8.83 9.34 -2.92
C GLU A 230 8.25 9.31 -1.51
N LEU A 231 8.82 8.50 -0.60
CA LEU A 231 8.42 8.48 0.82
C LEU A 231 8.67 9.82 1.51
N ILE A 232 9.78 10.49 1.22
CA ILE A 232 10.13 11.80 1.77
C ILE A 232 9.24 12.90 1.15
N VAL A 233 9.06 12.86 -0.18
CA VAL A 233 8.29 13.86 -0.94
C VAL A 233 6.79 13.70 -0.75
N PHE A 234 6.29 12.56 -0.28
CA PHE A 234 4.87 12.34 0.02
C PHE A 234 4.27 13.44 0.92
N TYR A 235 5.07 14.02 1.83
CA TYR A 235 4.64 15.12 2.67
C TYR A 235 4.63 16.48 1.93
N ILE A 236 5.45 16.64 0.89
CA ILE A 236 5.65 17.89 0.15
C ILE A 236 5.20 17.68 -1.30
N GLN A 237 3.88 17.67 -1.52
CA GLN A 237 3.24 17.38 -2.81
C GLN A 237 3.76 18.21 -4.00
N LYS A 238 4.34 19.39 -3.74
CA LYS A 238 4.87 20.30 -4.76
C LYS A 238 6.04 19.71 -5.58
N TYR A 239 6.79 18.74 -5.05
CA TYR A 239 8.06 18.28 -5.65
C TYR A 239 7.99 16.88 -6.29
N TYR A 240 6.86 16.51 -6.89
CA TYR A 240 6.65 15.17 -7.47
C TYR A 240 7.66 14.76 -8.57
N ILE A 241 8.32 15.73 -9.22
CA ILE A 241 9.32 15.48 -10.29
C ILE A 241 10.70 15.10 -9.72
N VAL A 242 11.02 15.52 -8.49
CA VAL A 242 12.36 15.34 -7.90
C VAL A 242 12.78 13.86 -7.81
N PRO A 243 11.94 12.92 -7.34
CA PRO A 243 12.30 11.51 -7.31
C PRO A 243 12.63 10.91 -8.69
N MET A 244 11.92 11.35 -9.73
CA MET A 244 12.14 10.89 -11.11
C MET A 244 13.49 11.38 -11.65
N VAL A 245 13.80 12.65 -11.47
CA VAL A 245 15.09 13.22 -11.92
C VAL A 245 16.25 12.55 -11.20
N ALA A 246 16.16 12.40 -9.88
CA ALA A 246 17.17 11.72 -9.08
C ALA A 246 17.39 10.26 -9.54
N TYR A 247 16.32 9.55 -9.87
CA TYR A 247 16.40 8.19 -10.42
C TYR A 247 17.10 8.12 -11.76
N VAL A 248 16.77 9.02 -12.70
CA VAL A 248 17.42 9.06 -14.02
C VAL A 248 18.91 9.40 -13.89
N VAL A 249 19.27 10.37 -13.05
CA VAL A 249 20.67 10.72 -12.78
C VAL A 249 21.40 9.52 -12.18
N MET A 250 20.84 8.89 -11.15
CA MET A 250 21.41 7.72 -10.50
C MET A 250 21.64 6.59 -11.50
N LEU A 251 20.63 6.24 -12.29
CA LEU A 251 20.71 5.20 -13.31
C LEU A 251 21.79 5.51 -14.35
N THR A 252 21.87 6.77 -14.82
CA THR A 252 22.86 7.19 -15.82
C THR A 252 24.29 7.00 -15.29
N VAL A 253 24.57 7.44 -14.07
CA VAL A 253 25.87 7.25 -13.42
C VAL A 253 26.19 5.76 -13.28
N CYS A 254 25.20 4.95 -12.89
CA CYS A 254 25.38 3.51 -12.73
C CYS A 254 25.68 2.81 -14.06
N ILE A 255 25.00 3.20 -15.14
CA ILE A 255 25.26 2.69 -16.49
C ILE A 255 26.69 3.04 -16.94
N MET A 256 27.14 4.28 -16.72
CA MET A 256 28.52 4.68 -17.04
C MET A 256 29.55 3.82 -16.31
N LEU A 257 29.39 3.64 -14.99
CA LEU A 257 30.31 2.84 -14.17
C LEU A 257 30.32 1.35 -14.55
N VAL A 258 29.16 0.79 -14.92
CA VAL A 258 29.06 -0.60 -15.39
C VAL A 258 29.70 -0.76 -16.78
N GLY A 259 29.50 0.22 -17.67
CA GLY A 259 30.07 0.21 -19.02
C GLY A 259 31.59 0.34 -19.05
N ASP A 260 32.17 1.19 -18.20
CA ASP A 260 33.63 1.41 -18.17
C ASP A 260 34.40 0.17 -17.73
N ARG A 261 33.86 -0.62 -16.79
CA ARG A 261 34.49 -1.87 -16.33
C ARG A 261 34.54 -2.96 -17.40
N GLN A 262 33.68 -2.91 -18.41
CA GLN A 262 33.61 -3.95 -19.44
C GLN A 262 34.57 -3.69 -20.60
N ARG A 263 35.13 -2.48 -20.73
CA ARG A 263 36.10 -2.20 -21.79
C ARG A 263 37.37 -3.02 -21.53
N PRO A 264 37.72 -4.00 -22.39
CA PRO A 264 38.99 -4.67 -22.27
C PRO A 264 40.08 -3.61 -22.40
N TYR A 265 41.04 -3.60 -21.46
CA TYR A 265 42.21 -2.74 -21.54
C TYR A 265 42.96 -3.13 -22.82
N LYS A 266 42.67 -2.45 -23.93
CA LYS A 266 43.46 -2.56 -25.14
C LYS A 266 44.82 -2.01 -24.73
N LYS A 267 45.80 -2.90 -24.52
CA LYS A 267 47.19 -2.48 -24.43
C LYS A 267 47.49 -1.76 -25.73
N GLU A 268 47.59 -0.44 -25.68
CA GLU A 268 48.21 0.33 -26.74
C GLU A 268 49.64 -0.19 -26.83
N SER A 269 49.89 -0.91 -27.93
CA SER A 269 51.19 -1.44 -28.33
C SER A 269 52.01 -0.34 -28.97
#